data_AF-A0A3B0S3Y7-F1
#
_entry.id   AF-A0A3B0S3Y7-F1
#
_cell.length_a   1.000
_cell.length_b   1.000
_cell.length_c   1.000
_cell.angle_alpha   90.00
_cell.angle_beta   90.00
_cell.angle_gamma   90.00
#
_symmetry.space_group_name_H-M   'P 1'
#
loop_
_entity.id
_entity.type
_entity.pdbx_description
1 polymer ?
#
loop_
_entity_poly.entity_id
_entity_poly.type
_entity_poly.pdbx_seq_one_letter_code
_entity_poly.pdbx_strand_id
1 'polypeptide(L)'
;WWDNEIIFAQARKYLESHDELNASVYMAVGGMEERQMPEKHWVSNLYKMDALLRGKMLSGFRLKTELFPNEGHTGVFGLFHSRGLREVYGPVNCPPFQAGNCP
;
A
#
# COMPACT_ATOMS: atom_id res chain seq x y z
N TRP A 1 -11.23 -3.72 -13.86
CA TRP A 1 -11.80 -3.73 -12.48
C TRP A 1 -12.04 -2.30 -11.96
N TRP A 2 -13.06 -2.08 -11.10
CA TRP A 2 -13.76 -0.81 -10.76
C TRP A 2 -13.64 0.35 -11.76
N ASP A 3 -14.78 0.74 -12.36
CA ASP A 3 -14.88 1.90 -13.26
C ASP A 3 -13.81 1.90 -14.36
N ASN A 4 -13.72 0.79 -15.10
CA ASN A 4 -12.73 0.58 -16.16
C ASN A 4 -11.28 0.88 -15.73
N GLU A 5 -10.95 0.58 -14.47
CA GLU A 5 -9.62 0.78 -13.90
C GLU A 5 -9.15 2.24 -13.94
N ILE A 6 -10.10 3.17 -13.79
CA ILE A 6 -9.88 4.62 -13.80
C ILE A 6 -8.68 5.06 -12.95
N ILE A 7 -8.43 4.37 -11.83
CA ILE A 7 -7.34 4.68 -10.92
C ILE A 7 -5.95 4.61 -11.59
N PHE A 8 -5.73 3.69 -12.54
CA PHE A 8 -4.44 3.63 -13.26
C PHE A 8 -4.29 4.78 -14.24
N ALA A 9 -5.39 5.29 -14.81
CA ALA A 9 -5.35 6.47 -15.66
C ALA A 9 -5.02 7.72 -14.84
N GLN A 10 -5.58 7.85 -13.62
CA GLN A 10 -5.24 8.95 -12.71
C GLN A 10 -3.76 8.89 -12.29
N ALA A 11 -3.26 7.71 -11.94
CA ALA A 11 -1.85 7.53 -11.59
C ALA A 11 -0.92 7.90 -12.76
N ARG A 12 -1.21 7.45 -13.99
CA ARG A 12 -0.44 7.88 -15.18
C ARG A 12 -0.44 9.39 -15.37
N LYS A 13 -1.62 10.02 -15.33
CA LYS A 13 -1.76 11.47 -15.48
C LYS A 13 -0.94 12.24 -14.44
N TYR A 14 -0.90 11.75 -13.19
CA TYR A 14 -0.07 12.34 -12.15
C TYR A 14 1.41 12.21 -12.50
N LEU A 15 1.87 11.01 -12.84
CA LEU A 15 3.26 10.72 -13.19
C LEU A 15 3.74 11.46 -14.45
N GLU A 16 2.85 11.80 -15.38
CA GLU A 16 3.19 12.59 -16.58
C GLU A 16 3.52 14.06 -16.26
N SER A 17 2.92 14.61 -15.20
CA SER A 17 2.96 16.06 -14.91
C SER A 17 3.69 16.43 -13.61
N HIS A 18 4.10 15.44 -12.81
CA HIS A 18 4.76 15.67 -11.51
C HIS A 18 6.04 14.84 -11.39
N ASP A 19 7.06 15.44 -10.79
CA ASP A 19 8.34 14.79 -10.46
C ASP A 19 8.54 14.63 -8.95
N GLU A 20 7.59 15.11 -8.14
CA GLU A 20 7.62 15.04 -6.69
C GLU A 20 6.29 14.54 -6.13
N LEU A 21 6.37 13.82 -5.02
CA LEU A 21 5.23 13.42 -4.21
C LEU A 21 5.74 13.15 -2.79
N ASN A 22 5.58 14.11 -1.89
CA ASN A 22 5.94 13.94 -0.48
C ASN A 22 4.91 13.07 0.25
N ALA A 23 4.95 11.77 0.00
CA ALA A 23 4.03 10.80 0.58
C ALA A 23 4.73 9.47 0.88
N SER A 24 4.26 8.81 1.94
CA SER A 24 4.60 7.42 2.25
C SER A 24 3.35 6.56 2.09
N VAL A 25 3.40 5.61 1.16
CA VAL A 25 2.27 4.73 0.84
C VAL A 25 2.66 3.30 1.16
N TYR A 26 1.77 2.63 1.88
CA TYR A 26 1.80 1.20 2.10
C TYR A 26 0.59 0.57 1.42
N MET A 27 0.82 -0.32 0.46
CA MET A 27 -0.23 -1.08 -0.21
C MET A 27 -0.08 -2.56 0.13
N ALA A 28 -1.18 -3.25 0.40
CA ALA A 28 -1.12 -4.68 0.63
C ALA A 28 -2.39 -5.42 0.19
N VAL A 29 -2.26 -6.73 -0.01
CA VAL A 29 -3.35 -7.62 -0.41
C VAL A 29 -3.14 -9.02 0.17
N GLY A 30 -4.23 -9.73 0.41
CA GLY A 30 -4.24 -11.16 0.72
C GLY A 30 -4.03 -11.99 -0.54
N GLY A 31 -3.11 -12.96 -0.48
CA GLY A 31 -2.76 -13.82 -1.62
C GLY A 31 -3.81 -14.87 -1.96
N MET A 32 -4.84 -15.06 -1.13
CA MET A 32 -5.99 -15.89 -1.47
C MET A 32 -7.10 -15.10 -2.17
N GLU A 33 -7.07 -13.77 -2.12
CA GLU A 33 -8.16 -12.90 -2.58
C GLU A 33 -8.55 -13.14 -4.04
N GLU A 34 -7.58 -13.09 -4.96
CA GLU A 34 -7.84 -13.30 -6.39
C GLU A 34 -8.09 -14.77 -6.73
N ARG A 35 -7.60 -15.71 -5.92
CA ARG A 35 -7.96 -17.14 -6.08
C ARG A 35 -9.42 -17.39 -5.68
N GLN A 36 -9.91 -16.66 -4.68
CA GLN A 36 -11.28 -16.75 -4.18
C GLN A 36 -12.28 -16.01 -5.08
N MET A 37 -11.87 -14.86 -5.65
CA MET A 37 -12.68 -14.03 -6.54
C MET A 37 -11.85 -13.51 -7.73
N PRO A 38 -11.60 -14.35 -8.76
CA PRO A 38 -10.73 -14.01 -9.88
C PRO A 38 -11.14 -12.75 -10.66
N GLU A 39 -12.43 -12.46 -10.73
CA GLU A 39 -12.98 -11.30 -11.45
C GLU A 39 -12.68 -9.96 -10.77
N LYS A 40 -12.22 -9.99 -9.51
CA LYS A 40 -11.83 -8.79 -8.77
C LYS A 40 -10.40 -8.36 -9.05
N HIS A 41 -9.55 -9.25 -9.55
CA HIS A 41 -8.17 -8.91 -9.93
C HIS A 41 -7.38 -8.19 -8.82
N TRP A 42 -7.64 -8.49 -7.55
CA TRP A 42 -7.08 -7.71 -6.43
C TRP A 42 -5.55 -7.80 -6.34
N VAL A 43 -4.98 -8.98 -6.57
CA VAL A 43 -3.53 -9.21 -6.49
C VAL A 43 -2.84 -8.63 -7.72
N SER A 44 -3.39 -8.91 -8.91
CA SER A 44 -2.86 -8.40 -10.17
C SER A 44 -2.95 -6.88 -10.27
N ASN A 45 -4.02 -6.25 -9.78
CA ASN A 45 -4.13 -4.78 -9.72
C ASN A 45 -3.19 -4.14 -8.72
N LEU A 46 -2.91 -4.78 -7.58
CA LEU A 46 -1.88 -4.31 -6.64
C LEU A 46 -0.51 -4.26 -7.34
N TYR A 47 -0.11 -5.34 -8.00
CA TYR A 47 1.16 -5.39 -8.73
C TYR A 47 1.21 -4.40 -9.89
N LYS A 48 0.09 -4.22 -10.60
CA LYS A 48 -0.03 -3.22 -11.67
C LYS A 48 0.16 -1.80 -11.15
N MET A 49 -0.40 -1.46 -9.99
CA MET A 49 -0.18 -0.15 -9.36
C MET A 49 1.26 0.01 -8.86
N ASP A 50 1.83 -1.01 -8.22
CA ASP A 50 3.22 -0.97 -7.75
C ASP A 50 4.19 -0.72 -8.90
N ALA A 51 4.05 -1.48 -10.00
CA ALA A 51 4.87 -1.29 -11.19
C ALA A 51 4.71 0.11 -11.80
N LEU A 52 3.47 0.62 -11.86
CA LEU A 52 3.18 1.95 -12.38
C LEU A 52 3.86 3.05 -11.56
N LEU A 53 3.70 3.01 -10.24
CA LEU A 53 4.27 4.02 -9.32
C LEU A 53 5.80 3.93 -9.21
N ARG A 54 6.39 2.75 -9.42
CA ARG A 54 7.86 2.58 -9.49
C ARG A 54 8.45 2.94 -10.85
N GLY A 55 7.61 3.04 -11.89
CA GLY A 55 8.05 3.33 -13.26
C GLY A 55 8.65 4.72 -13.45
N LYS A 56 8.41 5.64 -12.52
CA LYS A 56 9.02 6.98 -12.47
C LYS A 56 9.45 7.29 -11.05
N MET A 57 10.68 7.78 -10.89
CA MET A 57 11.18 8.21 -9.60
C MET A 57 10.53 9.55 -9.22
N LEU A 58 9.78 9.58 -8.13
CA LEU A 58 9.19 10.80 -7.57
C LEU A 58 9.96 11.23 -6.33
N SER A 59 10.40 12.48 -6.29
CA SER A 59 11.09 13.04 -5.12
C SER A 59 10.17 13.02 -3.89
N GLY A 60 10.71 12.58 -2.75
CA GLY A 60 9.95 12.49 -1.48
C GLY A 60 8.98 11.31 -1.39
N PHE A 61 8.84 10.50 -2.44
CA PHE A 61 7.89 9.40 -2.47
C PHE A 61 8.49 8.10 -1.92
N ARG A 62 7.77 7.46 -1.00
CA ARG A 62 8.12 6.13 -0.48
C ARG A 62 6.97 5.17 -0.69
N LEU A 63 7.27 4.03 -1.31
CA LEU A 63 6.28 2.98 -1.57
C LEU A 63 6.73 1.63 -1.03
N LYS A 64 5.90 1.06 -0.16
CA LYS A 64 5.98 -0.32 0.30
C LYS A 64 4.76 -1.10 -0.20
N THR A 65 5.01 -2.27 -0.79
CA THR A 65 3.96 -3.17 -1.27
C THR A 65 4.17 -4.54 -0.63
N GLU A 66 3.10 -5.15 -0.13
CA GLU A 66 3.18 -6.43 0.59
C GLU A 66 2.05 -7.40 0.20
N LEU A 67 2.41 -8.66 -0.03
CA LEU A 67 1.49 -9.76 -0.27
C LEU A 67 1.45 -10.67 0.96
N PHE A 68 0.26 -10.97 1.46
CA PHE A 68 0.07 -11.94 2.55
C PHE A 68 -0.43 -13.27 1.98
N PRO A 69 0.44 -14.24 1.66
CA PRO A 69 0.11 -15.37 0.78
C PRO A 69 -1.06 -16.25 1.25
N ASN A 70 -1.24 -16.34 2.57
CA ASN A 70 -2.22 -17.21 3.22
C ASN A 70 -3.44 -16.45 3.77
N GLU A 71 -3.63 -15.19 3.35
CA GLU A 71 -4.73 -14.34 3.82
C GLU A 71 -5.77 -14.12 2.72
N GLY A 72 -7.03 -14.04 3.13
CA GLY A 72 -8.17 -13.64 2.31
C GLY A 72 -8.61 -12.20 2.61
N HIS A 73 -9.68 -11.75 1.96
CA HIS A 73 -10.08 -10.34 1.92
C HIS A 73 -10.35 -9.71 3.31
N THR A 74 -10.97 -10.47 4.21
CA THR A 74 -11.29 -9.99 5.57
C THR A 74 -10.16 -10.22 6.57
N GLY A 75 -9.45 -11.35 6.46
CA GLY A 75 -8.36 -11.73 7.38
C GLY A 75 -7.13 -10.82 7.28
N VAL A 76 -6.84 -10.34 6.07
CA VAL A 76 -5.67 -9.48 5.81
C VAL A 76 -5.75 -8.12 6.51
N PHE A 77 -6.95 -7.65 6.86
CA PHE A 77 -7.16 -6.30 7.42
C PHE A 77 -6.33 -6.01 8.66
N GLY A 78 -6.36 -6.90 9.66
CA GLY A 78 -5.62 -6.69 10.91
C GLY A 78 -4.10 -6.62 10.70
N LEU A 79 -3.59 -7.41 9.75
CA LEU A 79 -2.17 -7.48 9.42
C LEU A 79 -1.71 -6.23 8.69
N PHE A 80 -2.40 -5.86 7.61
CA PHE A 80 -2.01 -4.70 6.81
C PHE A 80 -2.19 -3.40 7.60
N HIS A 81 -3.22 -3.30 8.45
CA HIS A 81 -3.45 -2.11 9.26
C HIS A 81 -2.30 -1.89 10.26
N SER A 82 -1.93 -2.96 10.99
CA SER A 82 -0.83 -2.90 11.95
C SER A 82 0.53 -2.65 11.29
N ARG A 83 0.83 -3.32 10.17
CA ARG A 83 2.12 -3.16 9.46
C ARG A 83 2.19 -1.80 8.75
N GLY A 84 1.10 -1.37 8.11
CA GLY A 84 1.02 -0.11 7.39
C GLY A 84 1.20 1.11 8.29
N LEU A 85 0.60 1.10 9.49
CA LEU A 85 0.82 2.19 10.46
C LEU A 85 2.30 2.30 10.86
N ARG A 86 2.97 1.17 11.11
CA ARG A 86 4.40 1.17 11.44
C ARG A 86 5.28 1.57 10.26
N GLU A 87 4.91 1.21 9.03
CA GLU A 87 5.65 1.61 7.84
C GLU A 87 5.56 3.13 7.61
N VAL A 88 4.35 3.70 7.73
CA VAL A 88 4.11 5.11 7.41
C VAL A 88 4.59 6.04 8.53
N TYR A 89 4.35 5.70 9.79
CA TYR A 89 4.65 6.57 10.93
C TYR A 89 5.92 6.18 11.69
N GLY A 90 6.47 4.99 11.42
CA GLY A 90 7.65 4.49 12.12
C GLY A 90 7.33 3.99 13.55
N PRO A 91 8.38 3.74 14.35
CA PRO A 91 8.22 3.40 15.75
C PRO A 91 7.64 4.58 16.54
N VAL A 92 6.87 4.26 17.58
CA VAL A 92 6.39 5.29 18.52
C VAL A 92 7.57 5.68 19.42
N ASN A 93 7.92 6.97 19.41
CA ASN A 93 9.02 7.49 20.25
C ASN A 93 8.71 7.43 21.76
N CYS A 94 7.43 7.32 22.13
CA CYS A 94 6.97 7.20 23.51
C CYS A 94 5.74 6.29 23.60
N PRO A 95 5.88 5.00 23.95
CA PRO A 95 4.76 4.08 24.04
C PRO A 95 3.82 4.47 25.20
N PRO A 96 2.48 4.48 25.01
CA PRO A 96 1.51 5.01 25.99
C PRO A 96 1.39 4.22 27.32
N PHE A 97 2.22 3.20 27.54
CA PHE A 97 2.18 2.36 28.74
C PHE A 97 3.57 2.06 29.32
N GLN A 98 4.62 2.77 28.91
CA GLN A 98 5.92 2.69 29.58
C GLN A 98 5.98 3.77 30.66
N ALA A 99 6.00 3.35 31.93
CA ALA A 99 6.27 4.23 33.06
C ALA A 99 7.76 4.61 33.06
N GLY A 100 8.11 5.70 32.38
CA GLY A 100 9.47 6.21 32.32
C GLY A 100 9.55 7.46 31.45
N ASN A 101 10.49 8.36 31.78
CA ASN A 101 10.73 9.57 31.02
C ASN A 101 11.13 9.20 29.59
N CYS A 102 10.21 9.44 28.66
CA CYS A 102 10.51 9.45 27.23
C CYS A 102 11.53 10.56 26.91
N PRO A 103 12.44 10.33 25.96
CA PRO A 103 13.48 11.29 25.59
C PRO A 103 12.91 12.58 25.00
#